data_AF-A0A2S4LH61-F1
#
_entry.id   AF-A0A2S4LH61-F1
#
_cell.length_a   1.000
_cell.length_b   1.000
_cell.length_c   1.000
_cell.angle_alpha   90.00
_cell.angle_beta   90.00
_cell.angle_gamma   90.00
#
_symmetry.space_group_name_H-M   'P 1'
#
loop_
_entity.id
_entity.type
_entity.pdbx_description
1 polymer ?
#
loop_
_entity_poly.entity_id
_entity_poly.type
_entity_poly.pdbx_seq_one_letter_code
_entity_poly.pdbx_strand_id
1 'polypeptide(L)'
;MAKKPKKAAAEGEEGAEGEAPKGGKKKLIIIGAVVLALAGGGGFVFLKKKSGDGHGEAVAEVKKPVVFLDVREMMVNLASEPGQDRTRFAKIKVAIELKDAKVEGEVKPLMPRIEDTFQVYLRELRASDLSGSAGISRLREELLRRVNVAIHPARAEAVLFKDVVIQ
;
A
#
# COMPACT_ATOMS: atom_id res chain seq x y z
N MET A 1 -2.10 -39.94 -59.32
CA MET A 1 -1.13 -39.37 -60.26
C MET A 1 -1.54 -37.95 -60.62
N ALA A 2 -0.80 -36.94 -60.17
CA ALA A 2 -0.54 -35.69 -60.88
C ALA A 2 0.44 -34.85 -60.04
N LYS A 3 1.43 -34.29 -60.73
CA LYS A 3 2.68 -33.69 -60.27
C LYS A 3 2.54 -32.40 -59.43
N LYS A 4 3.26 -32.39 -58.30
CA LYS A 4 4.10 -31.34 -57.68
C LYS A 4 4.82 -30.40 -58.70
N PRO A 5 5.56 -29.34 -58.28
CA PRO A 5 5.24 -28.14 -57.49
C PRO A 5 5.88 -26.87 -58.14
N LYS A 6 5.87 -25.69 -57.50
CA LYS A 6 6.87 -24.63 -57.81
C LYS A 6 7.33 -23.94 -56.52
N LYS A 7 8.65 -23.90 -56.35
CA LYS A 7 9.41 -23.39 -55.20
C LYS A 7 10.23 -22.16 -55.64
N ALA A 8 10.12 -21.11 -54.84
CA ALA A 8 11.12 -20.13 -54.36
C ALA A 8 11.93 -19.17 -55.27
N ALA A 9 12.15 -17.99 -54.65
CA ALA A 9 13.29 -17.06 -54.65
C ALA A 9 13.47 -16.18 -55.92
N ALA A 10 13.99 -14.95 -55.88
CA ALA A 10 14.76 -14.18 -54.90
C ALA A 10 14.67 -12.65 -55.20
N GLU A 11 15.29 -11.83 -54.33
CA GLU A 11 15.99 -10.51 -54.44
C GLU A 11 15.99 -9.78 -55.80
N GLY A 12 16.10 -8.45 -55.96
CA GLY A 12 16.59 -7.32 -55.16
C GLY A 12 17.13 -6.25 -56.14
N GLU A 13 16.99 -4.97 -55.76
CA GLU A 13 17.78 -3.77 -56.17
C GLU A 13 17.80 -3.16 -57.61
N GLU A 14 18.14 -1.85 -57.59
CA GLU A 14 18.46 -0.88 -58.67
C GLU A 14 17.32 -0.41 -59.58
N GLY A 15 17.14 0.88 -59.90
CA GLY A 15 17.91 2.09 -59.67
C GLY A 15 17.35 3.22 -60.56
N ALA A 16 17.79 4.45 -60.27
CA ALA A 16 17.74 5.66 -61.12
C ALA A 16 16.39 6.35 -61.34
N GLU A 17 16.29 7.66 -61.56
CA GLU A 17 17.10 8.86 -61.31
C GLU A 17 16.25 10.00 -61.91
N GLY A 18 16.22 11.17 -61.27
CA GLY A 18 15.64 12.41 -61.84
C GLY A 18 14.10 12.40 -61.94
N GLU A 19 13.38 13.51 -61.91
CA GLU A 19 13.76 14.90 -62.09
C GLU A 19 12.56 15.72 -61.56
N ALA A 20 12.81 16.71 -60.71
CA ALA A 20 11.79 17.72 -60.42
C ALA A 20 11.79 18.71 -61.59
N PRO A 21 10.63 19.28 -61.96
CA PRO A 21 10.53 20.71 -61.63
C PRO A 21 9.14 21.21 -61.17
N LYS A 22 9.24 22.11 -60.19
CA LYS A 22 8.53 23.40 -60.02
C LYS A 22 7.02 23.49 -60.24
N GLY A 23 6.32 23.76 -59.12
CA GLY A 23 4.93 24.27 -59.09
C GLY A 23 4.62 24.96 -57.76
N GLY A 24 5.34 26.05 -57.47
CA GLY A 24 5.52 26.65 -56.14
C GLY A 24 4.41 27.56 -55.59
N LYS A 25 3.14 27.14 -55.59
CA LYS A 25 2.09 27.87 -54.83
C LYS A 25 1.10 26.98 -54.06
N LYS A 26 0.99 25.70 -54.41
CA LYS A 26 0.14 24.73 -53.69
C LYS A 26 0.84 24.05 -52.50
N LYS A 27 2.19 24.00 -52.50
CA LYS A 27 2.97 23.39 -51.41
C LYS A 27 3.02 24.24 -50.14
N LEU A 28 2.89 25.57 -50.23
CA LEU A 28 2.84 26.43 -49.04
C LEU A 28 1.51 26.33 -48.29
N ILE A 29 0.40 26.05 -48.99
CA ILE A 29 -0.91 25.83 -48.35
C ILE A 29 -0.94 24.45 -47.68
N ILE A 30 -0.36 23.43 -48.31
CA ILE A 30 -0.25 22.08 -47.72
C ILE A 30 0.75 22.07 -46.55
N ILE A 31 1.90 22.76 -46.66
CA ILE A 31 2.84 22.92 -45.54
C ILE A 31 2.20 23.77 -44.42
N GLY A 32 1.46 24.82 -44.74
CA GLY A 32 0.72 25.61 -43.76
C GLY A 32 -0.34 24.79 -43.01
N ALA A 33 -1.11 23.96 -43.72
CA ALA A 33 -2.12 23.08 -43.12
C ALA A 33 -1.51 21.92 -42.32
N VAL A 34 -0.38 21.36 -42.76
CA VAL A 34 0.35 20.32 -42.03
C VAL A 34 1.04 20.89 -40.78
N VAL A 35 1.58 22.11 -40.84
CA VAL A 35 2.15 22.80 -39.68
C VAL A 35 1.06 23.20 -38.68
N LEU A 36 -0.12 23.64 -39.14
CA LEU A 36 -1.28 23.91 -38.26
C LEU A 36 -1.88 22.64 -37.65
N ALA A 37 -1.91 21.52 -38.39
CA ALA A 37 -2.34 20.23 -37.86
C ALA A 37 -1.33 19.65 -36.86
N LEU A 38 -0.03 19.82 -37.09
CA LEU A 38 1.03 19.41 -36.16
C LEU A 38 1.11 20.33 -34.93
N ALA A 39 0.82 21.63 -35.07
CA ALA A 39 0.71 22.55 -33.93
C ALA A 39 -0.57 22.31 -33.10
N GLY A 40 -1.69 22.00 -33.77
CA GLY A 40 -2.97 21.67 -33.12
C GLY A 40 -2.96 20.31 -32.40
N GLY A 41 -2.19 19.33 -32.89
CA GLY A 41 -2.00 18.03 -32.24
C GLY A 41 -0.89 17.99 -31.18
N GLY A 42 0.16 18.80 -31.33
CA GLY A 42 1.32 18.80 -30.42
C GLY A 42 1.23 19.78 -29.24
N GLY A 43 0.49 20.90 -29.39
CA GLY A 43 0.42 21.95 -28.38
C GLY A 43 -0.33 21.56 -27.10
N PHE A 44 -1.29 20.64 -27.19
CA PHE A 44 -2.05 20.18 -26.02
C PHE A 44 -1.32 19.08 -25.21
N VAL A 45 -0.32 18.42 -25.82
CA VAL A 45 0.46 17.36 -25.14
C VAL A 45 1.70 17.93 -24.47
N PHE A 46 2.28 19.03 -24.97
CA PHE A 46 3.50 19.60 -24.41
C PHE A 46 3.30 20.58 -23.25
N LEU A 47 2.11 21.17 -23.09
CA LEU A 47 1.82 22.05 -21.93
C LEU A 47 1.53 21.27 -20.63
N LYS A 48 1.40 19.94 -20.69
CA LYS A 48 1.30 19.08 -19.51
C LYS A 48 2.64 18.44 -19.08
N LYS A 49 3.75 18.74 -19.78
CA LYS A 49 5.07 18.10 -19.56
C LYS A 49 6.15 19.06 -19.08
N LYS A 50 5.79 20.16 -18.43
CA LYS A 50 6.77 21.06 -17.78
C LYS A 50 6.34 21.50 -16.37
N SER A 51 5.88 20.53 -15.59
CA SER A 51 5.90 20.63 -14.13
C SER A 51 6.69 19.44 -13.57
N GLY A 52 7.93 19.70 -13.20
CA GLY A 52 8.65 18.96 -12.15
C GLY A 52 9.27 17.61 -12.53
N ASP A 53 10.57 17.65 -12.76
CA ASP A 53 11.51 16.54 -12.59
C ASP A 53 11.36 15.83 -11.23
N GLY A 54 11.43 14.50 -11.27
CA GLY A 54 11.40 13.63 -10.11
C GLY A 54 11.15 12.18 -10.53
N HIS A 55 12.18 11.52 -11.05
CA HIS A 55 12.19 10.08 -11.32
C HIS A 55 11.72 9.30 -10.08
N GLY A 56 10.60 8.61 -10.23
CA GLY A 56 10.10 7.62 -9.30
C GLY A 56 9.13 6.75 -10.08
N GLU A 57 9.62 5.63 -10.57
CA GLU A 57 8.81 4.57 -11.15
C GLU A 57 7.78 4.18 -10.08
N ALA A 58 6.56 4.67 -10.22
CA ALA A 58 5.45 4.28 -9.36
C ALA A 58 5.08 2.87 -9.78
N VAL A 59 5.85 1.89 -9.28
CA VAL A 59 5.41 0.51 -9.16
C VAL A 59 4.08 0.62 -8.46
N ALA A 60 2.99 0.32 -9.19
CA ALA A 60 1.68 0.20 -8.61
C ALA A 60 1.79 -0.95 -7.59
N GLU A 61 2.04 -0.58 -6.34
CA GLU A 61 2.15 -1.52 -5.23
C GLU A 61 0.77 -2.17 -5.14
N VAL A 62 0.65 -3.38 -5.66
CA VAL A 62 -0.55 -4.20 -5.52
C VAL A 62 -0.74 -4.34 -4.02
N LYS A 63 -1.68 -3.56 -3.45
CA LYS A 63 -2.03 -3.62 -2.03
C LYS A 63 -2.54 -5.02 -1.76
N LYS A 64 -1.65 -5.85 -1.22
CA LYS A 64 -2.00 -7.18 -0.74
C LYS A 64 -3.11 -7.04 0.31
N PRO A 65 -4.00 -8.04 0.44
CA PRO A 65 -5.04 -7.99 1.45
C PRO A 65 -4.40 -7.90 2.84
N VAL A 66 -4.89 -6.95 3.63
CA VAL A 66 -4.53 -6.81 5.04
C VAL A 66 -4.92 -8.08 5.79
N VAL A 67 -4.14 -8.42 6.82
CA VAL A 67 -4.34 -9.62 7.64
C VAL A 67 -4.57 -9.22 9.08
N PHE A 68 -5.51 -9.89 9.74
CA PHE A 68 -5.81 -9.66 11.15
C PHE A 68 -5.45 -10.91 11.96
N LEU A 69 -4.60 -10.72 12.98
CA LEU A 69 -4.26 -11.76 13.94
C LEU A 69 -4.98 -11.51 15.26
N ASP A 70 -5.74 -12.50 15.71
CA ASP A 70 -6.39 -12.45 17.00
C ASP A 70 -5.40 -12.74 18.12
N VAL A 71 -5.35 -11.84 19.09
CA VAL A 71 -4.69 -12.07 20.37
C VAL A 71 -5.66 -12.84 21.25
N ARG A 72 -5.14 -13.79 22.05
CA ARG A 72 -5.94 -14.49 23.04
C ARG A 72 -6.72 -13.49 23.91
N GLU A 73 -7.96 -13.83 24.24
CA GLU A 73 -8.72 -13.07 25.23
C GLU A 73 -7.98 -13.04 26.58
N MET A 74 -7.86 -11.84 27.15
CA MET A 74 -7.11 -11.62 28.39
C MET A 74 -8.05 -11.14 29.47
N MET A 75 -8.01 -11.80 30.62
CA MET A 75 -8.60 -11.31 31.85
C MET A 75 -7.47 -10.93 32.81
N VAL A 76 -7.40 -9.65 33.17
CA VAL A 76 -6.31 -9.12 34.01
C VAL A 76 -6.88 -8.33 35.19
N ASN A 77 -6.15 -8.34 36.29
CA ASN A 77 -6.44 -7.49 37.44
C ASN A 77 -5.95 -6.08 37.13
N LEU A 78 -6.78 -5.08 37.38
CA LEU A 78 -6.40 -3.67 37.27
C LEU A 78 -5.73 -3.21 38.56
N ALA A 79 -4.87 -2.20 38.45
CA ALA A 79 -4.23 -1.54 39.57
C ALA A 79 -5.28 -0.84 40.45
N SER A 80 -5.16 -1.04 41.76
CA SER A 80 -6.08 -0.44 42.74
C SER A 80 -5.90 1.07 42.84
N GLU A 81 -7.01 1.79 42.93
CA GLU A 81 -7.04 3.23 43.24
C GLU A 81 -7.17 3.46 44.76
N PRO A 82 -6.66 4.59 45.29
CA PRO A 82 -6.82 4.92 46.72
C PRO A 82 -8.30 4.92 47.12
N GLY A 83 -8.64 4.20 48.19
CA GLY A 83 -10.02 4.04 48.66
C GLY A 83 -10.82 2.93 47.94
N GLN A 84 -10.16 2.11 47.13
CA GLN A 84 -10.79 0.99 46.45
C GLN A 84 -10.52 -0.35 47.17
N ASP A 85 -11.55 -0.89 47.81
CA ASP A 85 -11.46 -2.14 48.59
C ASP A 85 -11.58 -3.42 47.74
N ARG A 86 -12.07 -3.29 46.50
CA ARG A 86 -12.31 -4.43 45.60
C ARG A 86 -11.43 -4.36 44.37
N THR A 87 -10.70 -5.45 44.12
CA THR A 87 -9.98 -5.67 42.86
C THR A 87 -10.95 -5.55 41.69
N ARG A 88 -10.56 -4.77 40.68
CA ARG A 88 -11.27 -4.70 39.41
C ARG A 88 -10.57 -5.58 38.40
N PHE A 89 -11.33 -6.13 37.48
CA PHE A 89 -10.83 -6.97 36.41
C PHE A 89 -11.19 -6.35 35.06
N ALA A 90 -10.29 -6.46 34.10
CA ALA A 90 -10.58 -6.13 32.71
C ALA A 90 -10.53 -7.39 31.87
N LYS A 91 -11.59 -7.62 31.08
CA LYS A 91 -11.64 -8.61 30.00
C LYS A 91 -11.47 -7.87 28.68
N ILE A 92 -10.42 -8.22 27.94
CA ILE A 92 -10.01 -7.52 26.72
C ILE A 92 -9.84 -8.54 25.59
N LYS A 93 -10.46 -8.24 24.44
CA LYS A 93 -10.25 -8.94 23.17
C LYS A 93 -9.66 -8.00 22.14
N VAL A 94 -8.55 -8.41 21.53
CA VAL A 94 -7.78 -7.58 20.61
C VAL A 94 -7.43 -8.35 19.34
N ALA A 95 -7.40 -7.65 18.22
CA ALA A 95 -6.74 -8.10 17.00
C ALA A 95 -5.62 -7.15 16.59
N ILE A 96 -4.61 -7.69 15.93
CA ILE A 96 -3.49 -6.94 15.37
C ILE A 96 -3.65 -6.93 13.85
N GLU A 97 -3.63 -5.76 13.25
CA GLU A 97 -3.63 -5.58 11.81
C GLU A 97 -2.21 -5.59 11.27
N LEU A 98 -1.97 -6.42 10.27
CA LEU A 98 -0.72 -6.60 9.58
C LEU A 98 -0.88 -6.28 8.09
N LYS A 99 0.20 -5.80 7.48
CA LYS A 99 0.24 -5.40 6.06
C LYS A 99 -0.20 -6.52 5.12
N ASP A 100 0.30 -7.75 5.33
CA ASP A 100 0.02 -8.91 4.47
C ASP A 100 0.32 -10.24 5.17
N ALA A 101 0.02 -11.35 4.48
CA ALA A 101 0.26 -12.72 4.97
C ALA A 101 1.75 -13.09 5.13
N LYS A 102 2.69 -12.35 4.51
CA LYS A 102 4.11 -12.58 4.75
C LYS A 102 4.48 -12.10 6.15
N VAL A 103 4.05 -10.88 6.52
CA VAL A 103 4.24 -10.34 7.86
C VAL A 103 3.55 -11.21 8.91
N GLU A 104 2.38 -11.77 8.59
CA GLU A 104 1.70 -12.73 9.45
C GLU A 104 2.58 -13.94 9.82
N GLY A 105 3.30 -14.51 8.85
CA GLY A 105 4.22 -15.62 9.07
C GLY A 105 5.41 -15.27 9.98
N GLU A 106 5.85 -14.01 9.97
CA GLU A 106 6.91 -13.50 10.84
C GLU A 106 6.40 -13.20 12.26
N VAL A 107 5.16 -12.72 12.39
CA VAL A 107 4.56 -12.30 13.67
C VAL A 107 3.96 -13.47 14.47
N LYS A 108 3.34 -14.45 13.80
CA LYS A 108 2.70 -15.61 14.47
C LYS A 108 3.59 -16.32 15.50
N PRO A 109 4.87 -16.63 15.22
CA PRO A 109 5.76 -17.25 16.21
C PRO A 109 6.03 -16.37 17.44
N LEU A 110 5.85 -15.05 17.31
CA LEU A 110 6.10 -14.06 18.36
C LEU A 110 4.86 -13.78 19.22
N MET A 111 3.71 -14.42 18.94
CA MET A 111 2.48 -14.24 19.71
C MET A 111 2.66 -14.39 21.23
N PRO A 112 3.42 -15.38 21.76
CA PRO A 112 3.65 -15.48 23.21
C PRO A 112 4.31 -14.22 23.80
N ARG A 113 5.22 -13.57 23.05
CA ARG A 113 5.90 -12.34 23.48
C ARG A 113 4.96 -11.14 23.45
N ILE A 114 4.08 -11.09 22.46
CA ILE A 114 3.04 -10.05 22.36
C ILE A 114 2.05 -10.17 23.53
N GLU A 115 1.56 -11.38 23.78
CA GLU A 115 0.65 -11.67 24.89
C GLU A 115 1.27 -11.32 26.24
N ASP A 116 2.53 -11.68 26.49
CA ASP A 116 3.26 -11.32 27.71
C ASP A 116 3.37 -9.79 27.88
N THR A 117 3.76 -9.09 26.81
CA THR A 117 3.88 -7.63 26.81
C THR A 117 2.54 -6.95 27.14
N PHE A 118 1.44 -7.49 26.62
CA PHE A 118 0.09 -7.02 26.93
C PHE A 118 -0.28 -7.33 28.38
N GLN A 119 0.02 -8.53 28.88
CA GLN A 119 -0.32 -8.91 30.26
C GLN A 119 0.33 -7.99 31.28
N VAL A 120 1.63 -7.72 31.11
CA VAL A 120 2.39 -6.86 32.02
C VAL A 120 1.80 -5.45 32.00
N TYR A 121 1.62 -4.87 30.81
CA TYR A 121 1.11 -3.51 30.69
C TYR A 121 -0.32 -3.35 31.18
N LEU A 122 -1.23 -4.24 30.79
CA LEU A 122 -2.64 -4.11 31.13
C LEU A 122 -2.88 -4.24 32.65
N ARG A 123 -2.01 -4.93 33.38
CA ARG A 123 -2.07 -5.04 34.85
C ARG A 123 -1.67 -3.75 35.56
N GLU A 124 -0.90 -2.89 34.90
CA GLU A 124 -0.49 -1.58 35.44
C GLU A 124 -1.62 -0.53 35.36
N LEU A 125 -2.65 -0.80 34.55
CA LEU A 125 -3.73 0.14 34.29
C LEU A 125 -4.75 0.18 35.42
N ARG A 126 -5.29 1.38 35.65
CA ARG A 126 -6.42 1.64 36.55
C ARG A 126 -7.74 1.59 35.77
N ALA A 127 -8.86 1.49 36.47
CA ALA A 127 -10.18 1.55 35.83
C ALA A 127 -10.44 2.91 35.17
N SER A 128 -9.92 3.99 35.78
CA SER A 128 -9.96 5.35 35.23
C SER A 128 -9.20 5.50 33.90
N ASP A 129 -8.11 4.75 33.68
CA ASP A 129 -7.34 4.78 32.42
C ASP A 129 -8.12 4.18 31.24
N LEU A 130 -9.03 3.25 31.53
CA LEU A 130 -9.88 2.56 30.55
C LEU A 130 -11.22 3.24 30.34
N SER A 131 -11.49 4.34 31.04
CA SER A 131 -12.79 5.00 31.02
C SER A 131 -12.96 5.91 29.80
N GLY A 132 -14.08 5.73 29.10
CA GLY A 132 -14.46 6.54 27.94
C GLY A 132 -13.61 6.30 26.68
N SER A 133 -13.98 6.97 25.58
CA SER A 133 -13.33 6.78 24.28
C SER A 133 -11.87 7.23 24.24
N ALA A 134 -11.53 8.28 25.00
CA ALA A 134 -10.17 8.79 25.10
C ALA A 134 -9.22 7.78 25.76
N GLY A 135 -9.66 7.11 26.84
CA GLY A 135 -8.88 6.08 27.52
C GLY A 135 -8.56 4.90 26.59
N ILE A 136 -9.59 4.39 25.90
CA ILE A 136 -9.41 3.29 24.94
C ILE A 136 -8.52 3.68 23.75
N SER A 137 -8.57 4.94 23.30
CA SER A 137 -7.71 5.41 22.21
C SER A 137 -6.24 5.47 22.64
N ARG A 138 -5.95 5.99 23.84
CA ARG A 138 -4.58 5.97 24.40
C ARG A 138 -4.08 4.55 24.61
N LEU A 139 -4.92 3.68 25.16
CA LEU A 139 -4.59 2.27 25.32
C LEU A 139 -4.21 1.63 23.97
N ARG A 140 -4.96 1.91 22.91
CA ARG A 140 -4.67 1.41 21.56
C ARG A 140 -3.29 1.82 21.07
N GLU A 141 -2.95 3.10 21.22
CA GLU A 141 -1.66 3.64 20.79
C GLU A 141 -0.51 3.01 21.57
N GLU A 142 -0.66 2.85 22.89
CA GLU A 142 0.35 2.24 23.74
C GLU A 142 0.53 0.74 23.42
N LEU A 143 -0.55 -0.01 23.22
CA LEU A 143 -0.46 -1.40 22.78
C LEU A 143 0.23 -1.50 21.43
N LEU A 144 -0.12 -0.67 20.46
CA LEU A 144 0.51 -0.68 19.14
C LEU A 144 2.01 -0.40 19.20
N ARG A 145 2.43 0.58 20.01
CA ARG A 145 3.85 0.87 20.25
C ARG A 145 4.56 -0.36 20.82
N ARG A 146 3.97 -0.98 21.84
CA ARG A 146 4.53 -2.14 22.54
C ARG A 146 4.63 -3.38 21.63
N VAL A 147 3.61 -3.66 20.82
CA VAL A 147 3.66 -4.72 19.81
C VAL A 147 4.84 -4.48 18.89
N ASN A 148 4.96 -3.28 18.31
CA ASN A 148 6.00 -2.98 17.32
C ASN A 148 7.42 -3.08 17.88
N VAL A 149 7.62 -2.82 19.17
CA VAL A 149 8.90 -3.10 19.84
C VAL A 149 9.14 -4.61 19.96
N ALA A 150 8.11 -5.38 20.31
CA ALA A 150 8.22 -6.83 20.51
C ALA A 150 8.46 -7.62 19.21
N ILE A 151 7.94 -7.13 18.07
CA ILE A 151 7.97 -7.85 16.79
C ILE A 151 9.01 -7.33 15.79
N HIS A 152 9.80 -6.31 16.15
CA HIS A 152 10.84 -5.77 15.26
C HIS A 152 11.75 -6.90 14.72
N PRO A 153 12.04 -6.94 13.40
CA PRO A 153 11.81 -5.90 12.39
C PRO A 153 10.44 -5.90 11.70
N ALA A 154 9.55 -6.85 12.04
CA ALA A 154 8.17 -6.82 11.56
C ALA A 154 7.41 -5.61 12.13
N ARG A 155 6.26 -5.29 11.52
CA ARG A 155 5.44 -4.14 11.91
C ARG A 155 3.95 -4.47 11.87
N ALA A 156 3.27 -4.09 12.94
CA ALA A 156 1.82 -4.01 13.02
C ALA A 156 1.37 -2.61 12.62
N GLU A 157 0.32 -2.56 11.82
CA GLU A 157 -0.27 -1.31 11.33
C GLU A 157 -1.27 -0.74 12.34
N ALA A 158 -2.03 -1.61 13.00
CA ALA A 158 -3.00 -1.21 14.01
C ALA A 158 -3.25 -2.28 15.06
N VAL A 159 -3.82 -1.84 16.18
CA VAL A 159 -4.39 -2.69 17.23
C VAL A 159 -5.88 -2.37 17.32
N LEU A 160 -6.72 -3.41 17.26
CA LEU A 160 -8.18 -3.31 17.22
C LEU A 160 -8.79 -3.95 18.46
N PHE A 161 -9.51 -3.15 19.25
CA PHE A 161 -10.35 -3.67 20.32
C PHE A 161 -11.63 -4.25 19.75
N LYS A 162 -11.86 -5.53 19.98
CA LYS A 162 -13.13 -6.21 19.69
C LYS A 162 -14.10 -6.07 20.86
N ASP A 163 -13.58 -6.16 22.07
CA ASP A 163 -14.35 -6.14 23.30
C ASP A 163 -13.49 -5.63 24.46
N VAL A 164 -14.07 -4.80 25.33
CA VAL A 164 -13.45 -4.29 26.55
C VAL A 164 -14.52 -4.20 27.62
N VAL A 165 -14.40 -5.03 28.65
CA VAL A 165 -15.33 -5.09 29.78
C VAL A 165 -14.55 -4.92 31.07
N ILE A 166 -15.01 -4.02 31.94
CA ILE A 166 -14.45 -3.78 33.27
C ILE A 166 -15.46 -4.32 34.30
N GLN A 167 -14.98 -5.10 35.28
CA GLN A 167 -15.77 -5.75 36.33
C GLN A 167 -15.24 -5.41 37.71
#